data_AF-A0A453JQP2-F1
#
_entry.id   AF-A0A453JQP2-F1
#
_cell.length_a   1.000
_cell.length_b   1.000
_cell.length_c   1.000
_cell.angle_alpha   90.00
_cell.angle_beta   90.00
_cell.angle_gamma   90.00
#
_symmetry.space_group_name_H-M   'P 1'
#
loop_
_entity.id
_entity.type
_entity.pdbx_description
1 polymer ?
#
loop_
_entity_poly.entity_id
_entity_poly.type
_entity_poly.pdbx_seq_one_letter_code
_entity_poly.pdbx_strand_id
1 'polypeptide(L)'
;MTEEELGQYAEKFQKSGFTGPLNYYRAMDTNWRLTAPWHGAKITVPAKFIGGEKDVGVESFGVKRYIESGGFKSNVPDLEVSIIEGHHFLQQEQAERVNSEILSFLDKLSGEEAHN
;
A
#
# COMPACT_ATOMS: atom_id res chain seq x y z
N MET A 1 15.24 1.97 -12.48
CA MET A 1 15.97 0.78 -12.02
C MET A 1 17.22 0.62 -12.88
N THR A 2 18.38 0.54 -12.24
CA THR A 2 19.66 0.26 -12.89
C THR A 2 19.90 -1.25 -13.01
N GLU A 3 20.86 -1.64 -13.84
CA GLU A 3 21.26 -3.06 -13.97
C GLU A 3 21.81 -3.62 -12.65
N GLU A 4 22.54 -2.79 -11.89
CA GLU A 4 23.07 -3.16 -10.58
C GLU A 4 21.94 -3.48 -9.59
N GLU A 5 20.93 -2.61 -9.52
CA GLU A 5 19.75 -2.82 -8.66
C GLU A 5 19.02 -4.11 -9.05
N LEU A 6 18.82 -4.34 -10.35
CA LEU A 6 18.21 -5.58 -10.86
C LEU A 6 19.03 -6.82 -10.47
N GLY A 7 20.35 -6.75 -10.61
CA GLY A 7 21.28 -7.82 -10.22
C GLY A 7 21.16 -8.20 -8.75
N GLN A 8 21.01 -7.21 -7.87
CA GLN A 8 20.82 -7.45 -6.43
C GLN A 8 19.52 -8.21 -6.12
N TYR A 9 18.41 -7.91 -6.83
CA TYR A 9 17.18 -8.68 -6.68
C TYR A 9 17.36 -10.10 -7.23
N ALA A 10 17.94 -10.25 -8.42
CA ALA A 10 18.15 -11.54 -9.06
C ALA A 10 18.98 -12.49 -8.19
N GLU A 11 20.10 -12.02 -7.63
CA GLU A 11 20.96 -12.81 -6.75
C GLU A 11 20.21 -13.32 -5.51
N LYS A 12 19.43 -12.44 -4.87
CA LYS A 12 18.64 -12.80 -3.68
C LYS A 12 17.61 -13.89 -3.99
N PHE A 13 16.86 -13.74 -5.07
CA PHE A 13 15.87 -14.74 -5.47
C PHE A 13 16.48 -16.03 -6.01
N GLN A 14 17.67 -15.98 -6.63
CA GLN A 14 18.41 -17.18 -7.02
C GLN A 14 18.81 -18.01 -5.79
N LYS A 15 19.16 -17.35 -4.68
CA LYS A 15 19.51 -18.01 -3.43
C LYS A 15 18.29 -18.49 -2.64
N SER A 16 17.24 -17.67 -2.51
CA SER A 16 16.06 -18.00 -1.69
C SER A 16 15.03 -18.86 -2.41
N GLY A 17 15.04 -18.84 -3.75
CA GLY A 17 13.91 -19.27 -4.57
C GLY A 17 12.66 -18.40 -4.34
N PHE A 18 11.55 -18.81 -4.95
CA PHE A 18 10.27 -18.08 -4.92
C PHE A 18 9.22 -18.70 -3.98
N THR A 19 9.49 -19.87 -3.38
CA THR A 19 8.51 -20.57 -2.53
C THR A 19 8.04 -19.72 -1.35
N GLY A 20 8.95 -19.04 -0.65
CA GLY A 20 8.60 -18.19 0.49
C GLY A 20 7.64 -17.06 0.09
N PRO A 21 8.00 -16.20 -0.88
CA PRO A 21 7.12 -15.13 -1.36
C PRO A 21 5.79 -15.64 -1.95
N LEU A 22 5.81 -16.76 -2.69
CA LEU A 22 4.58 -17.34 -3.24
C LEU A 22 3.66 -17.96 -2.17
N ASN A 23 4.18 -18.34 -1.00
CA ASN A 23 3.34 -18.86 0.09
C ASN A 23 2.35 -17.83 0.63
N TYR A 24 2.60 -16.53 0.50
CA TYR A 24 1.64 -15.48 0.88
C TYR A 24 0.34 -15.62 0.09
N TYR A 25 0.43 -15.88 -1.21
CA TYR A 25 -0.74 -16.11 -2.08
C TYR A 25 -1.45 -17.42 -1.75
N ARG A 26 -0.70 -18.49 -1.45
CA ARG A 26 -1.27 -19.80 -1.05
C ARG A 26 -2.05 -19.72 0.26
N ALA A 27 -1.69 -18.78 1.13
CA ALA A 27 -2.34 -18.57 2.42
C ALA A 27 -3.54 -17.60 2.36
N MET A 28 -3.90 -17.04 1.21
CA MET A 28 -4.97 -16.03 1.12
C MET A 28 -6.32 -16.52 1.67
N ASP A 29 -6.73 -17.75 1.31
CA ASP A 29 -7.98 -18.35 1.83
C ASP A 29 -7.92 -18.58 3.35
N THR A 30 -6.76 -19.01 3.85
CA THR A 30 -6.54 -19.19 5.28
C THR A 30 -6.63 -17.85 6.01
N ASN A 31 -5.98 -16.82 5.50
CA ASN A 31 -6.05 -15.46 6.04
C ASN A 31 -7.50 -14.97 6.06
N TRP A 32 -8.27 -15.16 4.99
CA TRP A 32 -9.69 -14.78 4.93
C TRP A 32 -10.53 -15.47 6.02
N ARG A 33 -10.31 -16.77 6.27
CA ARG A 33 -11.01 -17.50 7.35
C ARG A 33 -10.60 -17.01 8.72
N LEU A 34 -9.30 -16.80 8.93
CA LEU A 34 -8.76 -16.37 10.22
C LEU A 34 -9.16 -14.94 10.55
N THR A 35 -9.39 -14.08 9.55
CA THR A 35 -9.80 -12.69 9.76
C THR A 35 -11.32 -12.52 9.94
N ALA A 36 -12.11 -13.60 9.95
CA ALA A 36 -13.55 -13.55 10.19
C ALA A 36 -13.97 -12.78 11.47
N PRO A 37 -13.26 -12.84 12.61
CA PRO A 37 -13.60 -12.06 13.80
C PRO A 37 -13.58 -10.54 13.60
N TRP A 38 -12.87 -10.04 12.58
CA TRP A 38 -12.79 -8.61 12.26
C TRP A 38 -13.79 -8.18 11.19
N HIS A 39 -14.75 -9.03 10.82
CA HIS A 39 -15.76 -8.67 9.85
C HIS A 39 -16.54 -7.42 10.29
N GLY A 40 -16.54 -6.38 9.44
CA GLY A 40 -17.20 -5.10 9.70
C GLY A 40 -16.43 -4.15 10.62
N ALA A 41 -15.30 -4.59 11.21
CA ALA A 41 -14.45 -3.72 12.01
C ALA A 41 -13.84 -2.60 11.16
N LYS A 42 -13.69 -1.42 11.77
CA LYS A 42 -13.07 -0.25 11.14
C LYS A 42 -11.61 -0.15 11.54
N ILE A 43 -10.76 0.31 10.63
CA ILE A 43 -9.38 0.68 10.96
C ILE A 43 -9.41 2.12 11.47
N THR A 44 -9.03 2.31 12.74
CA THR A 44 -9.11 3.62 13.43
C THR A 44 -7.78 4.36 13.51
N VAL A 45 -6.70 3.75 13.02
CA VAL A 45 -5.40 4.40 12.94
C VAL A 45 -5.43 5.38 11.75
N PRO A 46 -4.96 6.63 11.90
CA PRO A 46 -4.79 7.55 10.78
C PRO A 46 -3.94 6.88 9.68
N ALA A 47 -4.43 6.91 8.45
CA ALA A 47 -3.80 6.19 7.34
C ALA A 47 -3.70 7.05 6.08
N LYS A 48 -2.64 6.81 5.32
CA LYS A 48 -2.48 7.37 3.98
C LYS A 48 -2.26 6.27 2.97
N PHE A 49 -3.12 6.23 1.96
CA PHE A 49 -2.94 5.39 0.79
C PHE A 49 -2.32 6.21 -0.34
N ILE A 50 -1.21 5.74 -0.88
CA ILE A 50 -0.54 6.32 -2.05
C ILE A 50 -0.60 5.28 -3.16
N GLY A 51 -1.28 5.59 -4.27
CA GLY A 51 -1.45 4.69 -5.40
C GLY A 51 -0.94 5.31 -6.70
N GLY A 52 -0.41 4.47 -7.60
CA GLY A 52 -0.06 4.88 -8.96
C GLY A 52 -1.30 4.90 -9.86
N GLU A 53 -1.43 5.94 -10.69
CA GLU A 53 -2.52 6.07 -11.67
C GLU A 53 -2.60 4.86 -12.63
N LYS A 54 -1.45 4.25 -12.95
CA LYS A 54 -1.32 3.11 -13.86
C LYS A 54 -0.99 1.82 -13.11
N ASP A 55 -1.18 1.78 -11.80
CA ASP A 55 -0.96 0.58 -11.00
C ASP A 55 -2.06 -0.45 -11.28
N VAL A 56 -1.65 -1.65 -11.72
CA VAL A 56 -2.55 -2.78 -11.94
C VAL A 56 -3.35 -3.14 -10.68
N GLY A 57 -2.78 -2.98 -9.49
CA GLY A 57 -3.46 -3.21 -8.21
C GLY A 57 -4.60 -2.23 -7.97
N VAL A 58 -4.46 -0.98 -8.40
CA VAL A 58 -5.51 0.05 -8.31
C VAL A 58 -6.60 -0.18 -9.37
N GLU A 59 -6.20 -0.53 -10.59
CA GLU A 59 -7.12 -0.75 -11.71
C GLU A 59 -7.85 -2.11 -11.67
N SER A 60 -7.37 -3.07 -10.87
CA SER A 60 -7.94 -4.42 -10.78
C SER A 60 -8.95 -4.60 -9.65
N PHE A 61 -9.72 -5.68 -9.73
CA PHE A 61 -10.60 -6.19 -8.65
C PHE A 61 -11.58 -5.17 -8.04
N GLY A 62 -11.92 -4.11 -8.78
CA GLY A 62 -12.83 -3.05 -8.32
C GLY A 62 -12.22 -2.09 -7.30
N VAL A 63 -10.89 -2.09 -7.11
CA VAL A 63 -10.19 -1.25 -6.14
C VAL A 63 -10.42 0.24 -6.42
N LYS A 64 -10.24 0.69 -7.67
CA LYS A 64 -10.56 2.06 -8.09
C LYS A 64 -11.96 2.50 -7.69
N ARG A 65 -12.98 1.68 -8.00
CA ARG A 65 -14.37 1.95 -7.62
C ARG A 65 -14.55 2.01 -6.11
N TYR A 66 -13.88 1.12 -5.36
CA TYR A 66 -13.95 1.09 -3.89
C TYR A 66 -13.36 2.35 -3.26
N ILE A 67 -12.30 2.92 -3.84
CA ILE A 67 -11.73 4.21 -3.47
C ILE A 67 -12.73 5.33 -3.79
N GLU A 68 -13.12 5.46 -5.07
CA GLU A 68 -13.94 6.57 -5.57
C GLU A 68 -15.35 6.63 -4.98
N SER A 69 -15.95 5.46 -4.65
CA SER A 69 -17.27 5.39 -4.04
C SER A 69 -17.30 5.75 -2.55
N GLY A 70 -16.15 6.01 -1.93
CA GLY A 70 -16.04 6.24 -0.48
C GLY A 70 -16.10 4.96 0.37
N GLY A 71 -16.20 3.77 -0.25
CA GLY A 71 -16.16 2.49 0.46
C GLY A 71 -14.88 2.33 1.28
N PHE A 72 -13.73 2.76 0.73
CA PHE A 72 -12.46 2.72 1.44
C PHE A 72 -12.48 3.60 2.69
N LYS A 73 -12.91 4.86 2.55
CA LYS A 73 -13.03 5.79 3.68
C LYS A 73 -14.09 5.37 4.69
N SER A 74 -15.13 4.65 4.26
CA SER A 74 -16.09 4.05 5.18
C SER A 74 -15.44 3.00 6.09
N ASN A 75 -14.48 2.22 5.60
CA ASN A 75 -13.76 1.20 6.39
C ASN A 75 -12.53 1.74 7.13
N VAL A 76 -11.97 2.85 6.67
CA VAL A 76 -10.85 3.58 7.29
C VAL A 76 -11.27 5.06 7.41
N PRO A 77 -11.95 5.45 8.50
CA PRO A 77 -12.55 6.79 8.61
C PRO A 77 -11.53 7.92 8.47
N ASP A 78 -10.34 7.75 9.05
CA ASP A 78 -9.24 8.70 8.99
C ASP A 78 -8.24 8.33 7.89
N LEU A 79 -8.73 8.34 6.64
CA LEU A 79 -7.97 8.01 5.45
C LEU A 79 -7.72 9.24 4.57
N GLU A 80 -6.45 9.49 4.28
CA GLU A 80 -5.98 10.29 3.15
C GLU A 80 -5.68 9.39 1.94
N VAL A 81 -6.09 9.82 0.74
CA VAL A 81 -5.81 9.12 -0.52
C VAL A 81 -5.05 10.06 -1.45
N SER A 82 -3.91 9.61 -1.97
CA SER A 82 -3.14 10.31 -3.01
C SER A 82 -2.94 9.37 -4.19
N ILE A 83 -3.53 9.70 -5.34
CA ILE A 83 -3.25 9.02 -6.61
C ILE A 83 -2.28 9.90 -7.39
N ILE A 84 -1.10 9.38 -7.70
CA ILE A 84 -0.03 10.12 -8.38
C ILE A 84 0.36 9.38 -9.67
N GLU A 85 1.05 10.07 -10.58
CA GLU A 85 1.60 9.43 -11.78
C GLU A 85 2.52 8.27 -11.39
N GLY A 86 2.43 7.15 -12.10
CA GLY A 86 3.29 5.98 -11.88
C GLY A 86 2.53 4.65 -11.91
N HIS A 87 3.26 3.56 -11.73
CA HIS A 87 2.72 2.20 -11.75
C HIS A 87 2.88 1.54 -10.37
N HIS A 88 3.19 0.25 -10.34
CA HIS A 88 3.18 -0.58 -9.14
C HIS A 88 4.37 -0.32 -8.21
N PHE A 89 5.56 0.00 -8.76
CA PHE A 89 6.77 0.24 -7.97
C PHE A 89 6.98 1.73 -7.73
N LEU A 90 5.94 2.39 -7.24
CA LEU A 90 5.83 3.84 -7.17
C LEU A 90 6.98 4.51 -6.39
N GLN A 91 7.43 3.88 -5.30
CA GLN A 91 8.56 4.34 -4.50
C GLN A 91 9.90 4.31 -5.25
N GLN A 92 10.02 3.54 -6.32
CA GLN A 92 11.19 3.54 -7.20
C GLN A 92 11.01 4.46 -8.42
N GLU A 93 9.78 4.55 -8.94
CA GLU A 93 9.46 5.38 -10.11
C GLU A 93 9.37 6.87 -9.77
N GLN A 94 8.87 7.21 -8.58
CA GLN A 94 8.53 8.55 -8.13
C GLN A 94 9.03 8.79 -6.69
N ALA A 95 10.30 8.46 -6.44
CA ALA A 95 10.89 8.44 -5.10
C ALA A 95 10.71 9.77 -4.34
N GLU A 96 11.02 10.92 -4.96
CA GLU A 96 10.86 12.23 -4.31
C GLU A 96 9.40 12.54 -3.99
N ARG A 97 8.48 12.19 -4.90
CA ARG A 97 7.06 12.43 -4.70
C ARG A 97 6.51 11.58 -3.57
N VAL A 98 6.85 10.29 -3.53
CA VAL A 98 6.45 9.38 -2.44
C VAL A 98 7.03 9.85 -1.10
N ASN A 99 8.30 10.25 -1.08
CA ASN A 99 8.94 10.80 0.13
C ASN A 99 8.20 12.05 0.63
N SER A 100 7.85 12.98 -0.27
CA SER A 100 7.09 14.18 0.09
C SER A 100 5.71 13.85 0.65
N GLU A 101 5.00 12.87 0.08
CA GLU A 101 3.69 12.43 0.56
C GLU A 101 3.77 11.79 1.96
N ILE A 102 4.83 11.02 2.23
CA ILE A 102 5.09 10.41 3.55
C ILE A 102 5.41 11.49 4.58
N LEU A 103 6.38 12.37 4.30
CA LEU A 103 6.80 13.42 5.23
C LEU A 103 5.66 14.37 5.56
N SER A 104 4.90 14.81 4.54
CA SER A 104 3.73 15.66 4.75
C SER A 104 2.66 15.01 5.64
N PHE A 105 2.50 13.68 5.56
CA PHE A 105 1.56 12.96 6.41
C PHE A 105 2.06 12.86 7.85
N LEU A 106 3.34 12.54 8.05
CA LEU A 106 3.95 12.47 9.38
C LEU A 106 3.99 13.84 10.08
N ASP A 107 4.24 14.91 9.34
CA ASP A 107 4.24 16.28 9.87
C ASP A 107 2.86 16.66 10.43
N LYS A 108 1.77 16.26 9.75
CA LYS A 108 0.41 16.49 10.26
C LYS A 108 0.15 15.74 11.58
N LEU A 109 0.59 14.49 11.67
CA LEU A 109 0.40 13.68 12.88
C LEU A 109 1.22 14.21 14.07
N SER A 110 2.43 14.73 13.81
CA SER A 110 3.25 15.33 14.87
C SER A 110 2.78 16.72 15.30
N GLY A 111 2.08 17.46 14.42
CA GLY A 111 1.45 18.74 14.74
C GLY A 111 0.21 18.64 15.63
N GLU A 112 -0.45 17.49 15.69
CA GLU A 112 -1.65 17.28 16.51
C GLU A 112 -1.35 17.08 18.02
N GLU A 113 -0.12 16.71 18.40
CA GLU A 113 0.29 16.62 19.81
C GLU A 113 0.52 18.00 20.46
N ALA A 114 0.66 19.09 19.69
CA ALA A 114 0.98 20.42 20.20
C ALA A 114 -0.23 21.26 20.67
N HIS A 115 -1.45 20.73 20.54
CA HIS A 115 -2.69 21.49 20.79
C HIS A 115 -3.68 20.84 21.78
N ASN A 116 -3.25 19.88 22.60
CA ASN A 116 -4.00 19.37 23.75
C ASN A 116 -3.29 19.65 25.08
#